data_AF-A0A6A4X4S5-F1
#
_entry.id   AF-A0A6A4X4S5-F1
#
_cell.length_a   1.000
_cell.length_b   1.000
_cell.length_c   1.000
_cell.angle_alpha   90.00
_cell.angle_beta   90.00
_cell.angle_gamma   90.00
#
_symmetry.space_group_name_H-M   'P 1'
#
loop_
_entity.id
_entity.type
_entity.pdbx_description
1 polymer ?
#
loop_
_entity_poly.entity_id
_entity_poly.type
_entity_poly.pdbx_seq_one_letter_code
_entity_poly.pdbx_strand_id
1 'polypeptide(L)'
;MSSLKLQSGAARPDPRLVRLERRQQAVLDELAGLGLMLDECRQRRGLAPRSAAPAAAGPPPERLRLAVYAAPDRPPLSVGLLCRLLATHAPVWCRAHLHSSCAAPPAAAAAARLLPPPNGVSPAAAALHLTLIWRPGPLRTVVSPLAAPPLQGEAVAARLLARLLQPWRPRLYAESPAVDAWLDQADELAAAGADRKARAALVSAAAAALSGRRWLLGAEATLADVVVWSVLTQLDAVSPPLRRWADAVAALT
;
A
#
# COMPACT_ATOMS: atom_id res chain seq x y z
N MET A 1 -62.77 35.07 4.25
CA MET A 1 -61.81 36.19 4.26
C MET A 1 -60.90 35.96 5.46
N SER A 2 -59.80 35.24 5.28
CA SER A 2 -58.47 35.77 4.92
C SER A 2 -57.71 36.34 6.12
N SER A 3 -56.75 35.59 6.65
CA SER A 3 -55.33 36.01 6.80
C SER A 3 -54.56 35.08 7.74
N LEU A 4 -53.85 34.11 7.17
CA LEU A 4 -52.77 33.37 7.81
C LEU A 4 -51.53 34.28 7.83
N LYS A 5 -51.15 34.80 9.01
CA LYS A 5 -49.85 35.42 9.22
C LYS A 5 -48.81 34.31 9.45
N LEU A 6 -48.03 34.00 8.41
CA LEU A 6 -46.77 33.26 8.52
C LEU A 6 -45.75 34.13 9.27
N GLN A 7 -45.53 33.84 10.55
CA GLN A 7 -44.37 34.38 11.27
C GLN A 7 -43.12 33.61 10.84
N SER A 8 -42.27 34.30 10.08
CA SER A 8 -40.91 33.89 9.72
C SER A 8 -40.06 33.81 11.00
N GLY A 9 -39.82 32.59 11.48
CA GLY A 9 -38.84 32.31 12.52
C GLY A 9 -37.44 32.26 11.91
N ALA A 10 -36.70 33.37 11.96
CA ALA A 10 -35.28 33.37 11.64
C ALA A 10 -34.54 32.50 12.67
N ALA A 11 -34.17 31.27 12.28
CA ALA A 11 -33.39 30.37 13.10
C ALA A 11 -32.03 31.03 13.44
N ARG A 12 -31.73 31.16 14.73
CA ARG A 12 -30.43 31.65 15.19
C ARG A 12 -29.34 30.70 14.68
N PRO A 13 -28.26 31.20 14.05
CA PRO A 13 -27.19 30.35 13.54
C PRO A 13 -26.51 29.62 14.71
N ASP A 14 -26.29 28.32 14.55
CA ASP A 14 -25.67 27.47 15.56
C ASP A 14 -24.30 28.05 15.94
N PRO A 15 -24.05 28.35 17.23
CA PRO A 15 -22.79 28.95 17.68
C PRO A 15 -21.57 28.08 17.36
N ARG A 16 -21.72 26.77 17.16
CA ARG A 16 -20.64 25.89 16.69
C ARG A 16 -20.28 26.15 15.23
N LEU A 17 -21.29 26.40 14.40
CA LEU A 17 -21.15 26.64 12.96
C LEU A 17 -20.47 27.99 12.72
N VAL A 18 -20.87 29.03 13.47
CA VAL A 18 -20.22 30.35 13.45
C VAL A 18 -18.75 30.29 13.89
N ARG A 19 -18.43 29.46 14.90
CA ARG A 19 -17.03 29.23 15.31
C ARG A 19 -16.22 28.55 14.21
N LEU A 20 -16.85 27.64 13.47
CA LEU A 20 -16.20 26.90 12.39
C LEU A 20 -15.93 27.81 11.19
N GLU A 21 -16.90 28.65 10.81
CA GLU A 21 -16.75 29.67 9.76
C GLU A 21 -15.64 30.66 10.10
N ARG A 22 -15.59 31.15 11.35
CA ARG A 22 -14.50 32.04 11.79
C ARG A 22 -13.14 31.37 11.72
N ARG A 23 -13.06 30.08 12.07
CA ARG A 23 -11.81 29.31 11.97
C ARG A 23 -11.41 29.10 10.51
N GLN A 24 -12.36 28.79 9.63
CA GLN A 24 -12.11 28.66 8.20
C GLN A 24 -11.62 29.98 7.61
N GLN A 25 -12.25 31.10 7.96
CA GLN A 25 -11.83 32.42 7.50
C GLN A 25 -10.42 32.77 7.99
N ALA A 26 -10.11 32.50 9.26
CA ALA A 26 -8.78 32.72 9.81
C ALA A 26 -7.70 31.91 9.07
N VAL A 27 -8.00 30.65 8.72
CA VAL A 27 -7.09 29.82 7.92
C VAL A 27 -6.92 30.37 6.51
N LEU A 28 -7.98 30.86 5.87
CA LEU A 28 -7.89 31.47 4.53
C LEU A 28 -7.03 32.74 4.55
N ASP A 29 -7.20 33.57 5.58
CA ASP A 29 -6.42 34.80 5.75
C ASP A 29 -4.93 34.48 6.01
N GLU A 30 -4.65 33.44 6.81
CA GLU A 30 -3.29 32.96 7.06
C GLU A 30 -2.64 32.43 5.78
N LEU A 31 -3.37 31.65 4.98
CA LEU A 31 -2.90 31.15 3.69
C LEU A 31 -2.63 32.27 2.70
N ALA A 32 -3.46 33.31 2.68
CA ALA A 32 -3.24 34.50 1.86
C ALA A 32 -1.96 35.25 2.28
N GLY A 33 -1.75 35.42 3.59
CA GLY A 33 -0.52 36.01 4.14
C GLY A 33 0.73 35.21 3.80
N LEU A 34 0.68 33.89 3.95
CA LEU A 34 1.78 32.98 3.56
C LEU A 34 2.08 33.06 2.06
N GLY A 35 1.06 33.21 1.21
CA GLY A 35 1.22 33.43 -0.22
C GLY A 35 2.04 34.68 -0.53
N LEU A 36 1.70 35.81 0.11
CA LEU A 36 2.42 37.07 -0.06
C LEU A 36 3.88 36.97 0.40
N MET A 37 4.14 36.33 1.54
CA MET A 37 5.52 36.13 2.04
C MET A 37 6.35 35.24 1.12
N LEU A 38 5.75 34.22 0.51
CA LEU A 38 6.43 33.35 -0.46
C LEU A 38 6.79 34.11 -1.74
N ASP A 39 5.90 34.98 -2.21
CA ASP A 39 6.16 35.80 -3.40
C ASP A 39 7.23 36.86 -3.12
N GLU A 40 7.25 37.45 -1.93
CA GLU A 40 8.33 38.34 -1.50
C GLU A 40 9.68 37.61 -1.43
N CYS A 41 9.71 36.40 -0.84
CA CYS A 41 10.91 35.56 -0.81
C CYS A 41 11.41 35.19 -2.21
N ARG A 42 10.49 34.95 -3.16
CA ARG A 42 10.83 34.63 -4.56
C ARG A 42 11.43 35.83 -5.28
N GLN A 43 10.84 37.01 -5.12
CA GLN A 43 11.38 38.25 -5.70
C GLN A 43 12.80 38.53 -5.21
N ARG A 44 13.05 38.37 -3.89
CA ARG A 44 14.40 38.51 -3.31
C ARG A 44 15.42 37.51 -3.87
N ARG A 45 14.95 36.36 -4.40
CA ARG A 45 15.80 35.30 -4.99
C ARG A 45 15.83 35.31 -6.52
N GLY A 46 15.22 36.31 -7.18
CA GLY A 46 15.19 36.41 -8.64
C GLY A 46 14.33 35.34 -9.33
N LEU A 47 13.39 34.71 -8.61
CA LEU A 47 12.47 33.71 -9.16
C LEU A 47 11.22 34.42 -9.71
N ALA A 48 10.78 34.04 -10.91
CA ALA A 48 9.63 34.66 -11.58
C ALA A 48 8.33 34.55 -10.72
N PRO A 49 7.46 35.58 -10.73
CA PRO A 49 6.18 35.53 -10.04
C PRO A 49 5.29 34.44 -10.63
N ARG A 50 4.48 33.81 -9.78
CA ARG A 50 3.53 32.77 -10.19
C ARG A 50 2.44 33.43 -11.05
N SER A 51 2.64 33.45 -12.37
CA SER A 51 1.59 33.77 -13.33
C SER A 51 0.34 32.96 -12.99
N ALA A 52 -0.81 33.64 -12.88
CA ALA A 52 -2.11 32.99 -12.80
C ALA A 52 -2.32 32.22 -14.11
N ALA A 53 -1.83 30.98 -14.13
CA ALA A 53 -2.17 30.03 -15.18
C ALA A 53 -3.71 29.89 -15.20
N PRO A 54 -4.33 29.76 -16.39
CA PRO A 54 -5.73 29.35 -16.47
C PRO A 54 -5.85 28.10 -15.61
N ALA A 55 -6.92 27.98 -14.81
CA ALA A 55 -7.17 26.89 -13.85
C ALA A 55 -6.78 25.54 -14.44
N ALA A 56 -5.50 25.21 -14.36
CA ALA A 56 -4.96 23.96 -14.82
C ALA A 56 -5.53 23.00 -13.81
N ALA A 57 -6.19 21.96 -14.32
CA ALA A 57 -6.52 20.77 -13.56
C ALA A 57 -5.43 20.61 -12.50
N GLY A 58 -5.84 20.57 -11.22
CA GLY A 58 -4.91 20.45 -10.10
C GLY A 58 -3.86 19.39 -10.43
N PRO A 59 -2.64 19.50 -9.87
CA PRO A 59 -1.54 18.60 -10.21
C PRO A 59 -2.09 17.18 -10.37
N PRO A 60 -1.86 16.52 -11.52
CA PRO A 60 -2.47 15.22 -11.80
C PRO A 60 -2.28 14.36 -10.56
N PRO A 61 -3.31 13.61 -10.12
CA PRO A 61 -3.26 12.88 -8.85
C PRO A 61 -1.92 12.18 -8.75
N GLU A 62 -1.16 12.50 -7.71
CA GLU A 62 0.25 12.13 -7.60
C GLU A 62 0.37 10.63 -7.78
N ARG A 63 0.88 10.21 -8.95
CA ARG A 63 0.85 8.81 -9.35
C ARG A 63 1.88 8.08 -8.53
N LEU A 64 1.44 7.10 -7.77
CA LEU A 64 2.36 6.31 -6.97
C LEU A 64 3.21 5.42 -7.88
N ARG A 65 4.53 5.53 -7.75
CA ARG A 65 5.48 4.70 -8.48
C ARG A 65 6.31 3.90 -7.49
N LEU A 66 6.18 2.58 -7.58
CA LEU A 66 6.91 1.63 -6.74
C LEU A 66 7.91 0.86 -7.59
N ALA A 67 9.17 0.85 -7.16
CA ALA A 67 10.17 -0.07 -7.68
C ALA A 67 10.50 -1.09 -6.59
N VAL A 68 10.21 -2.37 -6.85
CA VAL A 68 10.48 -3.48 -5.94
C VAL A 68 11.67 -4.25 -6.49
N TYR A 69 12.75 -4.31 -5.73
CA TYR A 69 13.93 -5.12 -6.01
C TYR A 69 13.79 -6.43 -5.27
N ALA A 70 13.87 -7.54 -6.00
CA ALA A 70 13.66 -8.87 -5.45
C ALA A 70 14.67 -9.87 -6.02
N ALA A 71 15.05 -10.83 -5.20
CA ALA A 71 15.92 -11.92 -5.61
C ALA A 71 15.11 -12.98 -6.40
N PRO A 72 15.61 -13.50 -7.54
CA PRO A 72 14.88 -14.50 -8.32
C PRO A 72 14.61 -15.82 -7.57
N ASP A 73 15.47 -16.18 -6.63
CA ASP A 73 15.37 -17.36 -5.75
C ASP A 73 14.34 -17.19 -4.64
N ARG A 74 14.06 -15.94 -4.24
CA ARG A 74 13.10 -15.59 -3.18
C ARG A 74 12.12 -14.51 -3.66
N PRO A 75 11.18 -14.90 -4.55
CA PRO A 75 10.20 -13.99 -5.12
C PRO A 75 9.19 -13.52 -4.05
N PRO A 76 8.92 -12.21 -3.90
CA PRO A 76 8.01 -11.70 -2.87
C PRO A 76 6.54 -11.92 -3.25
N LEU A 77 6.03 -13.11 -2.96
CA LEU A 77 4.68 -13.52 -3.33
C LEU A 77 3.60 -12.66 -2.69
N SER A 78 3.84 -12.07 -1.51
CA SER A 78 2.90 -11.15 -0.85
C SER A 78 2.67 -9.89 -1.68
N VAL A 79 3.75 -9.29 -2.20
CA VAL A 79 3.71 -8.14 -3.11
C VAL A 79 2.90 -8.51 -4.34
N GLY A 80 3.18 -9.67 -4.93
CA GLY A 80 2.46 -10.14 -6.12
C GLY A 80 0.97 -10.34 -5.91
N LEU A 81 0.59 -10.93 -4.78
CA LEU A 81 -0.81 -11.14 -4.40
C LEU A 81 -1.52 -9.81 -4.17
N LEU A 82 -0.91 -8.91 -3.39
CA LEU A 82 -1.48 -7.59 -3.10
C LEU A 82 -1.62 -6.72 -4.36
N CYS A 83 -0.69 -6.84 -5.30
CA CYS A 83 -0.77 -6.11 -6.57
C CYS A 83 -1.89 -6.62 -7.47
N ARG A 84 -2.14 -7.93 -7.46
CA ARG A 84 -3.30 -8.52 -8.15
C ARG A 84 -4.61 -8.08 -7.52
N LEU A 85 -4.70 -8.10 -6.19
CA LEU A 85 -5.82 -7.52 -5.46
C LEU A 85 -6.02 -6.03 -5.77
N LEU A 86 -4.97 -5.23 -5.87
CA LEU A 86 -5.08 -3.81 -6.23
C LEU A 86 -5.60 -3.65 -7.66
N ALA A 87 -5.17 -4.52 -8.58
CA ALA A 87 -5.59 -4.47 -9.98
C ALA A 87 -7.09 -4.77 -10.18
N THR A 88 -7.79 -5.38 -9.22
CA THR A 88 -9.26 -5.56 -9.27
C THR A 88 -10.04 -4.30 -8.89
N HIS A 89 -9.37 -3.31 -8.26
CA HIS A 89 -10.01 -2.11 -7.71
C HIS A 89 -9.48 -0.80 -8.31
N ALA A 90 -8.27 -0.80 -8.87
CA ALA A 90 -7.63 0.38 -9.43
C ALA A 90 -6.83 0.03 -10.70
N PRO A 91 -6.62 1.00 -11.62
CA PRO A 91 -5.78 0.80 -12.79
C PRO A 91 -4.31 0.69 -12.35
N VAL A 92 -3.82 -0.55 -12.26
CA VAL A 92 -2.43 -0.87 -11.95
C VAL A 92 -1.70 -1.21 -13.24
N TRP A 93 -0.55 -0.56 -13.44
CA TRP A 93 0.37 -0.89 -14.51
C TRP A 93 1.64 -1.50 -13.96
N CYS A 94 2.00 -2.68 -14.48
CA CYS A 94 3.10 -3.50 -13.99
C CYS A 94 4.12 -3.77 -15.09
N ARG A 95 5.40 -3.78 -14.72
CA ARG A 95 6.50 -4.27 -15.57
C ARG A 95 7.55 -4.97 -14.72
N ALA A 96 8.29 -5.90 -15.34
CA ALA A 96 9.47 -6.52 -14.73
C ALA A 96 10.72 -6.25 -15.57
N HIS A 97 11.85 -6.09 -14.88
CA HIS A 97 13.18 -5.97 -15.47
C HIS A 97 14.13 -6.98 -14.83
N LEU A 98 15.08 -7.47 -15.60
CA LEU A 98 16.21 -8.25 -15.09
C LEU A 98 17.41 -7.32 -14.92
N HIS A 99 17.95 -7.20 -13.70
CA HIS A 99 19.16 -6.43 -13.48
C HIS A 99 20.37 -7.19 -14.04
N SER A 100 21.39 -6.46 -14.50
CA SER A 100 22.61 -7.06 -15.09
C SER A 100 23.38 -7.99 -14.15
N SER A 101 23.19 -7.83 -12.83
CA SER A 101 23.79 -8.69 -11.81
C SER A 101 23.06 -10.03 -11.62
N CYS A 102 21.95 -10.28 -12.30
CA CYS A 102 21.25 -11.57 -12.27
C CYS A 102 21.74 -12.46 -13.40
N ALA A 103 22.19 -13.66 -13.07
CA ALA A 103 22.58 -14.67 -14.07
C ALA A 103 21.38 -15.23 -14.84
N ALA A 104 20.22 -15.33 -14.20
CA ALA A 104 19.01 -15.90 -14.80
C ALA A 104 17.74 -15.18 -14.29
N PRO A 105 16.68 -15.14 -15.11
CA PRO A 105 15.36 -14.70 -14.67
C PRO A 105 14.76 -15.69 -13.66
N PRO A 106 13.74 -15.28 -12.88
CA PRO A 106 12.93 -16.22 -12.09
C PRO A 106 12.28 -17.28 -12.98
N ALA A 107 11.91 -18.41 -12.38
CA ALA A 107 11.06 -19.39 -13.06
C ALA A 107 9.76 -18.74 -13.56
N ALA A 108 9.31 -19.09 -14.78
CA ALA A 108 8.13 -18.47 -15.41
C ALA A 108 6.87 -18.53 -14.52
N ALA A 109 6.67 -19.63 -13.79
CA ALA A 109 5.59 -19.77 -12.82
C ALA A 109 5.69 -18.78 -11.65
N ALA A 110 6.89 -18.50 -11.15
CA ALA A 110 7.11 -17.51 -10.10
C ALA A 110 6.86 -16.08 -10.63
N ALA A 111 7.33 -15.78 -11.84
CA ALA A 111 7.08 -14.49 -12.48
C ALA A 111 5.58 -14.22 -12.70
N ALA A 112 4.83 -15.23 -13.17
CA ALA A 112 3.38 -15.14 -13.35
C ALA A 112 2.61 -14.94 -12.02
N ARG A 113 3.21 -15.33 -10.88
CA ARG A 113 2.62 -15.12 -9.55
C ARG A 113 2.91 -13.73 -8.96
N LEU A 114 3.73 -12.92 -9.61
CA LEU A 114 4.15 -11.63 -9.05
C LEU A 114 3.56 -10.43 -9.75
N LEU A 115 3.24 -10.57 -11.03
CA LEU A 115 2.58 -9.51 -11.76
C LEU A 115 1.13 -9.93 -12.05
N PRO A 116 0.18 -8.99 -11.98
CA PRO A 116 -1.15 -9.22 -12.53
C PRO A 116 -1.05 -9.55 -14.02
N PRO A 117 -1.99 -10.36 -14.55
CA PRO A 117 -2.07 -10.56 -15.98
C PRO A 117 -2.25 -9.20 -16.69
N PRO A 118 -1.79 -9.06 -17.94
CA PRO A 118 -1.95 -7.83 -18.70
C PRO A 118 -3.43 -7.43 -18.75
N ASN A 119 -3.76 -6.29 -18.15
CA ASN A 119 -5.14 -5.79 -18.01
C ASN A 119 -5.47 -4.70 -19.05
N GLY A 120 -4.62 -4.50 -20.06
CA GLY A 120 -4.80 -3.48 -21.11
C GLY A 120 -4.65 -2.04 -20.61
N VAL A 121 -4.32 -1.81 -19.34
CA VAL A 121 -4.16 -0.46 -18.77
C VAL A 121 -2.95 0.22 -19.39
N SER A 122 -3.18 1.39 -19.99
CA SER A 122 -2.07 2.20 -20.49
C SER A 122 -1.27 2.81 -19.33
N PRO A 123 0.06 2.99 -19.46
CA PRO A 123 0.86 3.66 -18.44
C PRO A 123 0.30 5.05 -18.10
N ALA A 124 -0.29 5.74 -19.07
CA ALA A 124 -0.88 7.06 -18.90
C ALA A 124 -2.20 7.04 -18.11
N ALA A 125 -2.91 5.93 -18.02
CA ALA A 125 -4.15 5.79 -17.24
C ALA A 125 -3.93 5.15 -15.85
N ALA A 126 -2.73 4.64 -15.58
CA ALA A 126 -2.43 3.93 -14.34
C ALA A 126 -2.37 4.87 -13.12
N ALA A 127 -3.07 4.49 -12.05
CA ALA A 127 -2.98 5.15 -10.74
C ALA A 127 -1.76 4.66 -9.95
N LEU A 128 -1.37 3.40 -10.16
CA LEU A 128 -0.19 2.76 -9.57
C LEU A 128 0.71 2.21 -10.67
N HIS A 129 1.99 2.60 -10.64
CA HIS A 129 3.02 1.95 -11.43
C HIS A 129 3.88 1.06 -10.53
N LEU A 130 3.92 -0.22 -10.82
CA LEU A 130 4.84 -1.16 -10.17
C LEU A 130 5.89 -1.63 -11.15
N THR A 131 7.15 -1.45 -10.77
CA THR A 131 8.32 -1.95 -11.47
C THR A 131 8.99 -3.01 -10.61
N LEU A 132 8.94 -4.26 -11.01
CA LEU A 132 9.70 -5.35 -10.38
C LEU A 132 11.08 -5.41 -11.02
N ILE A 133 12.14 -5.44 -10.21
CA ILE A 133 13.52 -5.48 -10.67
C ILE A 133 14.19 -6.69 -10.03
N TRP A 134 14.47 -7.69 -10.85
CA TRP A 134 15.15 -8.89 -10.42
C TRP A 134 16.62 -8.61 -10.19
N ARG A 135 17.08 -8.77 -8.94
CA ARG A 135 18.45 -8.51 -8.51
C ARG A 135 18.79 -9.41 -7.32
N PRO A 136 19.97 -10.05 -7.24
CA PRO A 136 20.36 -10.79 -6.05
C PRO A 136 20.52 -9.85 -4.84
N GLY A 137 20.10 -10.32 -3.67
CA GLY A 137 20.22 -9.57 -2.41
C GLY A 137 18.89 -9.45 -1.66
N PRO A 138 18.84 -8.66 -0.57
CA PRO A 138 17.64 -8.47 0.22
C PRO A 138 16.56 -7.72 -0.57
N LEU A 139 15.30 -7.95 -0.23
CA LEU A 139 14.18 -7.23 -0.82
C LEU A 139 14.24 -5.75 -0.47
N ARG A 140 14.09 -4.89 -1.47
CA ARG A 140 14.06 -3.43 -1.30
C ARG A 140 12.91 -2.83 -2.07
N THR A 141 12.18 -1.92 -1.46
CA THR A 141 11.10 -1.17 -2.10
C THR A 141 11.44 0.31 -2.11
N VAL A 142 11.45 0.89 -3.30
CA VAL A 142 11.65 2.33 -3.53
C VAL A 142 10.32 2.94 -3.92
N VAL A 143 9.93 4.00 -3.22
CA VAL A 143 8.71 4.75 -3.47
C VAL A 143 9.09 6.09 -4.08
N SER A 144 8.64 6.37 -5.30
CA SER A 144 8.85 7.64 -6.01
C SER A 144 7.51 8.41 -6.07
N PRO A 145 7.49 9.75 -5.94
CA PRO A 145 8.60 10.70 -6.10
C PRO A 145 9.37 11.10 -4.83
N LEU A 146 9.02 10.56 -3.66
CA LEU A 146 9.72 10.88 -2.42
C LEU A 146 11.18 10.38 -2.50
N ALA A 147 12.15 11.26 -2.31
CA ALA A 147 13.56 10.91 -2.11
C ALA A 147 13.76 10.23 -0.73
N ALA A 148 12.86 9.31 -0.38
CA ALA A 148 12.91 8.54 0.84
C ALA A 148 13.99 7.44 0.70
N PRO A 149 14.65 7.07 1.82
CA PRO A 149 15.51 5.91 1.80
C PRO A 149 14.72 4.67 1.36
N PRO A 150 15.35 3.74 0.63
CA PRO A 150 14.72 2.50 0.21
C PRO A 150 14.26 1.72 1.44
N LEU A 151 12.98 1.36 1.44
CA LEU A 151 12.38 0.50 2.44
C LEU A 151 12.91 -0.93 2.25
N GLN A 152 13.20 -1.62 3.35
CA GLN A 152 13.71 -2.99 3.32
C GLN A 152 12.70 -3.93 3.97
N GLY A 153 12.66 -5.16 3.49
CA GLY A 153 11.78 -6.19 4.03
C GLY A 153 10.46 -6.31 3.27
N GLU A 154 9.99 -7.55 3.18
CA GLU A 154 8.77 -7.89 2.46
C GLU A 154 7.54 -7.39 3.20
N ALA A 155 7.50 -7.51 4.54
CA ALA A 155 6.37 -7.01 5.32
C ALA A 155 6.16 -5.50 5.16
N VAL A 156 7.23 -4.71 5.03
CA VAL A 156 7.15 -3.26 4.83
C VAL A 156 6.54 -2.93 3.46
N ALA A 157 6.99 -3.63 2.41
CA ALA A 157 6.42 -3.50 1.08
C ALA A 157 4.93 -3.90 1.05
N ALA A 158 4.60 -5.01 1.74
CA ALA A 158 3.24 -5.51 1.86
C ALA A 158 2.35 -4.53 2.63
N ARG A 159 2.82 -3.92 3.73
CA ARG A 159 2.09 -2.87 4.47
C ARG A 159 1.78 -1.68 3.59
N LEU A 160 2.74 -1.22 2.78
CA LEU A 160 2.53 -0.10 1.87
C LEU A 160 1.41 -0.40 0.87
N LEU A 161 1.41 -1.58 0.26
CA LEU A 161 0.39 -2.00 -0.69
C LEU A 161 -0.96 -2.24 -0.03
N ALA A 162 -0.98 -2.85 1.15
CA ALA A 162 -2.20 -3.06 1.93
C ALA A 162 -2.84 -1.73 2.31
N ARG A 163 -2.05 -0.70 2.61
CA ARG A 163 -2.56 0.65 2.88
C ARG A 163 -3.30 1.23 1.69
N LEU A 164 -2.85 0.96 0.46
CA LEU A 164 -3.58 1.36 -0.74
C LEU A 164 -4.89 0.61 -0.90
N LEU A 165 -4.98 -0.63 -0.42
CA LEU A 165 -6.20 -1.45 -0.44
C LEU A 165 -7.22 -1.05 0.64
N GLN A 166 -6.86 -0.23 1.63
CA GLN A 166 -7.69 0.09 2.78
C GLN A 166 -9.13 0.52 2.44
N PRO A 167 -9.39 1.33 1.40
CA PRO A 167 -10.76 1.71 1.03
C PRO A 167 -11.66 0.53 0.63
N TRP A 168 -11.08 -0.55 0.11
CA TRP A 168 -11.80 -1.72 -0.40
C TRP A 168 -11.67 -2.96 0.50
N ARG A 169 -10.61 -3.02 1.31
CA ARG A 169 -10.25 -4.13 2.21
C ARG A 169 -9.65 -3.59 3.51
N PRO A 170 -10.44 -2.93 4.38
CA PRO A 170 -9.93 -2.27 5.58
C PRO A 170 -9.26 -3.24 6.56
N ARG A 171 -9.64 -4.52 6.55
CA ARG A 171 -9.05 -5.55 7.42
C ARG A 171 -7.68 -6.04 6.99
N LEU A 172 -7.35 -5.93 5.69
CA LEU A 172 -6.00 -6.22 5.22
C LEU A 172 -5.00 -5.20 5.76
N TYR A 173 -5.40 -3.93 5.92
CA TYR A 173 -4.61 -2.90 6.57
C TYR A 173 -5.16 -2.60 7.96
N ALA A 174 -4.79 -3.44 8.93
CA ALA A 174 -5.13 -3.23 10.33
C ALA A 174 -3.85 -2.91 11.12
N GLU A 175 -3.81 -1.74 11.76
CA GLU A 175 -2.80 -1.40 12.75
C GLU A 175 -3.12 -2.18 14.03
N SER A 176 -2.47 -3.32 14.20
CA SER A 176 -2.72 -4.26 15.28
C SER A 176 -1.41 -4.89 15.73
N PRO A 177 -1.07 -4.83 17.02
CA PRO A 177 0.13 -5.49 17.55
C PRO A 177 0.16 -7.00 17.25
N ALA A 178 -1.01 -7.63 17.13
CA ALA A 178 -1.11 -9.04 16.77
C ALA A 178 -0.73 -9.28 15.31
N VAL A 179 -1.08 -8.37 14.39
CA VAL A 179 -0.62 -8.44 13.00
C VAL A 179 0.90 -8.25 12.96
N ASP A 180 1.41 -7.25 13.68
CA ASP A 180 2.82 -6.91 13.68
C ASP A 180 3.69 -8.06 14.20
N ALA A 181 3.26 -8.76 15.26
CA ALA A 181 3.96 -9.94 15.76
C ALA A 181 4.13 -11.05 14.71
N TRP A 182 3.13 -11.29 13.85
CA TRP A 182 3.24 -12.25 12.76
C TRP A 182 4.17 -11.78 11.64
N LEU A 183 4.15 -10.47 11.34
CA LEU A 183 5.02 -9.87 10.34
C LEU A 183 6.48 -9.95 10.77
N ASP A 184 6.77 -9.66 12.04
CA ASP A 184 8.12 -9.74 12.59
C ASP A 184 8.66 -11.18 12.53
N GLN A 185 7.85 -12.18 12.93
CA GLN A 185 8.24 -13.59 12.81
C GLN A 185 8.49 -14.02 11.36
N ALA A 186 7.70 -13.52 10.41
CA ALA A 186 7.86 -13.83 8.99
C ALA A 186 9.12 -13.16 8.41
N ASP A 187 9.40 -11.90 8.76
CA ASP A 187 10.59 -11.17 8.33
C ASP A 187 11.86 -11.78 8.96
N GLU A 188 11.82 -12.18 10.24
CA GLU A 188 12.91 -12.90 10.91
C GLU A 188 13.26 -14.18 10.16
N LEU A 189 12.26 -14.98 9.79
CA LEU A 189 12.47 -16.20 9.00
C LEU A 189 13.00 -15.88 7.58
N ALA A 190 12.45 -14.85 6.92
CA ALA A 190 12.91 -14.44 5.60
C ALA A 190 14.38 -13.98 5.61
N ALA A 191 14.81 -13.31 6.69
CA ALA A 191 16.19 -12.89 6.91
C ALA A 191 17.12 -14.06 7.26
N ALA A 192 16.68 -14.97 8.15
CA ALA A 192 17.41 -16.17 8.52
C ALA A 192 17.50 -17.20 7.38
N GLY A 193 16.61 -17.12 6.38
CA GLY A 193 16.58 -18.00 5.23
C GLY A 193 16.13 -19.41 5.59
N ALA A 194 16.96 -20.41 5.30
CA ALA A 194 16.63 -21.83 5.49
C ALA A 194 16.82 -22.35 6.93
N ASP A 195 16.82 -21.49 7.94
CA ASP A 195 16.91 -21.92 9.34
C ASP A 195 15.71 -22.82 9.70
N ARG A 196 16.02 -24.10 9.95
CA ARG A 196 15.05 -25.13 10.31
C ARG A 196 14.30 -24.79 11.60
N LYS A 197 14.96 -24.16 12.59
CA LYS A 197 14.34 -23.88 13.88
C LYS A 197 13.31 -22.76 13.77
N ALA A 198 13.69 -21.63 13.18
CA ALA A 198 12.76 -20.52 12.91
C ALA A 198 11.59 -20.98 12.02
N ARG A 199 11.87 -21.77 10.97
CA ARG A 199 10.84 -22.35 10.10
C ARG A 199 9.86 -23.23 10.87
N ALA A 200 10.35 -24.16 11.68
CA ALA A 200 9.50 -25.06 12.45
C ALA A 200 8.65 -24.30 13.48
N ALA A 201 9.21 -23.26 14.11
CA ALA A 201 8.49 -22.40 15.04
C ALA A 201 7.33 -21.67 14.35
N LEU A 202 7.56 -21.03 13.19
CA LEU A 202 6.50 -20.33 12.45
C LEU A 202 5.42 -21.29 11.94
N VAL A 203 5.79 -22.45 11.41
CA VAL A 203 4.83 -23.47 10.95
C VAL A 203 3.97 -23.98 12.10
N SER A 204 4.58 -24.27 13.25
CA SER A 204 3.86 -24.72 14.45
C SER A 204 2.91 -23.64 14.98
N ALA A 205 3.39 -22.39 15.08
CA ALA A 205 2.57 -21.26 15.50
C ALA A 205 1.37 -21.06 14.56
N ALA A 206 1.60 -21.07 13.23
CA ALA A 206 0.54 -20.92 12.24
C ALA A 206 -0.48 -22.06 12.33
N ALA A 207 -0.03 -23.31 12.48
CA ALA A 207 -0.91 -24.46 12.62
C ALA A 207 -1.77 -24.38 13.89
N ALA A 208 -1.19 -23.94 15.01
CA ALA A 208 -1.92 -23.72 16.25
C ALA A 208 -2.96 -22.59 16.11
N ALA A 209 -2.59 -21.47 15.49
CA ALA A 209 -3.49 -20.34 15.26
C ALA A 209 -4.66 -20.67 14.34
N LEU A 210 -4.43 -21.54 13.34
CA LEU A 210 -5.44 -21.99 12.38
C LEU A 210 -6.28 -23.18 12.88
N SER A 211 -5.97 -23.71 14.07
CA SER A 211 -6.77 -24.78 14.68
C SER A 211 -8.20 -24.30 14.94
N GLY A 212 -9.14 -24.73 14.10
CA GLY A 212 -10.54 -24.29 14.14
C GLY A 212 -10.80 -22.89 13.58
N ARG A 213 -9.83 -22.25 12.92
CA ARG A 213 -9.97 -20.91 12.33
C ARG A 213 -9.62 -20.93 10.84
N ARG A 214 -10.21 -19.99 10.10
CA ARG A 214 -9.90 -19.83 8.67
C ARG A 214 -8.66 -18.98 8.42
N TRP A 215 -8.41 -17.99 9.27
CA TRP A 215 -7.32 -17.02 9.17
C TRP A 215 -6.56 -16.92 10.49
N LEU A 216 -5.31 -16.46 10.44
CA LEU A 216 -4.40 -16.44 11.60
C LEU A 216 -4.98 -15.68 12.80
N LEU A 217 -5.68 -14.57 12.54
CA LEU A 217 -6.22 -13.67 13.56
C LEU A 217 -7.75 -13.74 13.71
N GLY A 218 -8.41 -14.71 13.08
CA GLY A 218 -9.84 -14.97 13.30
C GLY A 218 -10.67 -15.14 12.03
N ALA A 219 -11.72 -14.34 11.90
CA ALA A 219 -12.78 -14.53 10.91
C ALA A 219 -12.46 -13.98 9.52
N GLU A 220 -11.58 -12.98 9.42
CA GLU A 220 -11.23 -12.29 8.18
C GLU A 220 -9.72 -12.33 7.93
N ALA A 221 -9.34 -12.30 6.65
CA ALA A 221 -7.94 -12.26 6.24
C ALA A 221 -7.31 -10.92 6.62
N THR A 222 -6.08 -10.97 7.11
CA THR A 222 -5.27 -9.82 7.47
C THR A 222 -3.94 -9.83 6.70
N LEU A 223 -3.14 -8.77 6.85
CA LEU A 223 -1.79 -8.75 6.26
C LEU A 223 -0.90 -9.91 6.76
N ALA A 224 -1.11 -10.35 8.01
CA ALA A 224 -0.40 -11.49 8.59
C ALA A 224 -0.58 -12.74 7.71
N ASP A 225 -1.81 -13.02 7.26
CA ASP A 225 -2.09 -14.18 6.42
C ASP A 225 -1.31 -14.13 5.11
N VAL A 226 -1.28 -12.96 4.47
CA VAL A 226 -0.63 -12.76 3.17
C VAL A 226 0.90 -12.89 3.27
N VAL A 227 1.52 -12.28 4.29
CA VAL A 227 2.98 -12.27 4.44
C VAL A 227 3.49 -13.63 4.93
N VAL A 228 2.84 -14.23 5.94
CA VAL A 228 3.21 -15.58 6.43
C VAL A 228 3.04 -16.61 5.30
N TRP A 229 1.96 -16.53 4.51
CA TRP A 229 1.77 -17.40 3.36
C TRP A 229 2.89 -17.26 2.33
N SER A 230 3.28 -16.02 2.04
CA SER A 230 4.35 -15.73 1.09
C SER A 230 5.65 -16.40 1.53
N VAL A 231 6.11 -16.13 2.76
CA VAL A 231 7.37 -16.67 3.29
C VAL A 231 7.34 -18.20 3.34
N LEU A 232 6.26 -18.81 3.84
CA LEU A 232 6.15 -20.27 3.89
C LEU A 232 6.09 -20.90 2.50
N THR A 233 5.46 -20.25 1.51
CA THR A 233 5.41 -20.76 0.14
C THR A 233 6.75 -20.65 -0.56
N GLN A 234 7.48 -19.55 -0.37
CA GLN A 234 8.83 -19.36 -0.91
C GLN A 234 9.81 -20.42 -0.39
N LEU A 235 9.65 -20.84 0.87
CA LEU A 235 10.52 -21.84 1.52
C LEU A 235 10.02 -23.29 1.36
N ASP A 236 8.97 -23.51 0.57
CA ASP A 236 8.29 -24.81 0.45
C ASP A 236 7.97 -25.44 1.82
N ALA A 237 7.42 -24.61 2.71
CA ALA A 237 7.15 -24.91 4.12
C ALA A 237 5.65 -25.03 4.45
N VAL A 238 4.78 -24.94 3.44
CA VAL A 238 3.35 -25.14 3.60
C VAL A 238 3.06 -26.63 3.83
N SER A 239 2.92 -27.00 5.11
CA SER A 239 2.58 -28.34 5.54
C SER A 239 1.10 -28.69 5.25
N PRO A 240 0.71 -29.98 5.22
CA PRO A 240 -0.68 -30.38 4.95
C PRO A 240 -1.74 -29.69 5.84
N PRO A 241 -1.53 -29.49 7.15
CA PRO A 241 -2.47 -28.73 8.00
C PRO A 241 -2.70 -27.28 7.54
N LEU A 242 -1.69 -26.66 6.91
CA LEU A 242 -1.74 -25.28 6.44
C LEU A 242 -2.29 -25.16 5.02
N ARG A 243 -2.44 -26.27 4.29
CA ARG A 243 -2.76 -26.24 2.85
C ARG A 243 -4.09 -25.54 2.56
N ARG A 244 -5.14 -25.87 3.31
CA ARG A 244 -6.46 -25.24 3.15
C ARG A 244 -6.42 -23.73 3.35
N TRP A 245 -5.66 -23.25 4.34
CA TRP A 245 -5.46 -21.82 4.58
C TRP A 245 -4.63 -21.19 3.45
N ALA A 246 -3.56 -21.84 3.01
CA ALA A 246 -2.72 -21.34 1.93
C ALA A 246 -3.47 -21.20 0.60
N ASP A 247 -4.35 -22.16 0.29
CA ASP A 247 -5.23 -22.10 -0.88
C ASP A 247 -6.25 -20.95 -0.74
N ALA A 248 -6.79 -20.74 0.46
CA ALA A 248 -7.70 -19.62 0.74
C ALA A 248 -7.01 -18.25 0.62
N VAL A 249 -5.74 -18.13 1.04
CA VAL A 249 -4.94 -16.91 0.85
C VAL A 249 -4.69 -16.69 -0.64
N ALA A 250 -4.25 -17.71 -1.38
CA ALA A 250 -3.99 -17.60 -2.81
C ALA A 250 -5.24 -17.21 -3.63
N ALA A 251 -6.43 -17.57 -3.14
CA ALA A 251 -7.73 -17.24 -3.75
C ALA A 251 -8.29 -15.86 -3.35
N LEU A 252 -7.52 -14.99 -2.67
CA LEU A 252 -7.96 -13.64 -2.34
C LEU A 252 -8.09 -12.72 -3.56
N THR A 253 -7.33 -12.98 -4.64
CA THR A 253 -7.25 -12.16 -5.86
C THR A 253 -8.39 -12.40 -6.81
#